data_AF-M5C210-F1
#
_entry.id   AF-M5C210-F1
#
_cell.length_a   1.000
_cell.length_b   1.000
_cell.length_c   1.000
_cell.angle_alpha   90.00
_cell.angle_beta   90.00
_cell.angle_gamma   90.00
#
_symmetry.space_group_name_H-M   'P 1'
#
loop_
_entity.id
_entity.type
_entity.pdbx_description
1 polymer ?
#
loop_
_entity_poly.entity_id
_entity_poly.type
_entity_poly.pdbx_seq_one_letter_code
_entity_poly.pdbx_strand_id
1 'polypeptide(L)'
;MYQKLLLTVFLSFSTRVLAAPATTPPVITVPENVTIPPVPLDVDTASLKAQSVSPISTAEISSYIPYEYFSAAAYCPPDMQAKWNCKFCQAQPVKDFVVYASGGDGNLVQYSFLPVPVNSKLFPGTPSSARVHFGFQEAHERTAAVVLSTVKKVIAERGATKVVTVGHSLGGALALLDGLYLKLNLPSNIEIITRTIGQPRVGNDAFAKFVDQKVSNLIRITNKGDLVPGLPPLILGFKHNVGEKHINKKGEWNACSGQDNLDVSCSTGQLLKQGIVLTDHLGPYAGGFYVPDLKDCYFV
;
A
#
# COMPACT_ATOMS: atom_id res chain seq x y z
N MET A 1 -13.86 -27.29 9.62
CA MET A 1 -13.69 -26.96 8.18
C MET A 1 -13.71 -25.44 8.06
N TYR A 2 -12.58 -24.77 8.35
CA TYR A 2 -12.48 -23.31 8.34
C TYR A 2 -11.90 -22.87 6.99
N GLN A 3 -12.76 -22.59 6.01
CA GLN A 3 -12.35 -21.91 4.77
C GLN A 3 -12.08 -20.44 5.10
N LYS A 4 -10.84 -20.12 5.48
CA LYS A 4 -10.34 -18.74 5.48
C LYS A 4 -10.00 -18.38 4.03
N LEU A 5 -10.99 -17.88 3.30
CA LEU A 5 -10.86 -17.39 1.93
C LEU A 5 -10.19 -16.01 1.97
N LEU A 6 -8.92 -15.93 1.57
CA LEU A 6 -8.25 -14.67 1.28
C LEU A 6 -8.34 -14.42 -0.22
N LEU A 7 -9.02 -13.34 -0.62
CA LEU A 7 -9.30 -13.04 -2.01
C LEU A 7 -8.67 -11.70 -2.43
N THR A 8 -7.90 -11.81 -3.52
CA THR A 8 -7.33 -10.78 -4.39
C THR A 8 -6.17 -9.95 -3.85
N VAL A 9 -4.95 -10.42 -4.09
CA VAL A 9 -3.77 -9.54 -4.13
C VAL A 9 -3.54 -9.15 -5.58
N PHE A 10 -3.83 -7.91 -5.93
CA PHE A 10 -3.15 -7.32 -7.08
C PHE A 10 -1.73 -7.03 -6.65
N LEU A 11 -0.81 -7.89 -7.10
CA LEU A 11 0.62 -7.66 -6.98
C LEU A 11 0.93 -6.49 -7.92
N SER A 12 0.75 -5.26 -7.45
CA SER A 12 1.11 -4.10 -8.24
C SER A 12 2.63 -3.98 -8.23
N PHE A 13 3.25 -4.41 -9.32
CA PHE A 13 4.68 -4.27 -9.55
C PHE A 13 5.03 -2.81 -9.79
N SER A 14 6.07 -2.34 -9.13
CA SER A 14 7.03 -1.44 -9.77
C SER A 14 8.41 -1.85 -9.31
N THR A 15 9.09 -2.62 -10.17
CA THR A 15 10.53 -2.52 -10.43
C THR A 15 10.91 -3.54 -11.51
N ARG A 16 11.12 -3.08 -12.74
CA ARG A 16 12.15 -3.63 -13.62
C ARG A 16 12.90 -2.48 -14.29
N VAL A 17 14.05 -2.14 -13.71
CA VAL A 17 15.20 -1.66 -14.48
C VAL A 17 16.04 -2.90 -14.79
N LEU A 18 16.06 -3.31 -16.06
CA LEU A 18 17.27 -3.66 -16.83
C LEU A 18 16.83 -4.12 -18.25
N ALA A 19 17.16 -3.24 -19.20
CA ALA A 19 17.35 -3.46 -20.63
C ALA A 19 16.49 -4.51 -21.37
N ALA A 20 15.50 -4.01 -22.12
CA ALA A 20 15.05 -4.59 -23.39
C ALA A 20 14.81 -3.45 -24.39
N PRO A 21 14.94 -3.68 -25.71
CA PRO A 21 15.06 -2.61 -26.70
C PRO A 21 13.80 -1.75 -26.73
N ALA A 22 14.00 -0.44 -26.71
CA ALA A 22 12.95 0.54 -26.82
C ALA A 22 12.16 0.32 -28.12
N THR A 23 10.98 -0.27 -28.04
CA THR A 23 9.90 0.15 -28.92
C THR A 23 9.45 1.50 -28.39
N THR A 24 9.61 2.55 -29.21
CA THR A 24 9.18 3.91 -28.87
C THR A 24 7.75 3.87 -28.38
N PRO A 25 7.48 4.21 -27.10
CA PRO A 25 6.12 4.31 -26.59
C PRO A 25 5.35 5.34 -27.42
N PRO A 26 4.02 5.20 -27.58
CA PRO A 26 3.23 6.33 -28.01
C PRO A 26 3.47 7.47 -27.03
N VAL A 27 4.02 8.58 -27.53
CA VAL A 27 4.17 9.83 -26.78
C VAL A 27 2.75 10.30 -26.48
N ILE A 28 2.25 10.00 -25.28
CA ILE A 28 1.12 10.73 -24.72
C ILE A 28 1.69 12.11 -24.42
N THR A 29 1.46 13.04 -25.35
CA THR A 29 1.75 14.45 -25.14
C THR A 29 1.01 14.88 -23.87
N VAL A 30 1.77 15.11 -22.79
CA VAL A 30 1.26 15.86 -21.65
C VAL A 30 0.76 17.17 -22.23
N PRO A 31 -0.52 17.55 -22.05
CA PRO A 31 -1.00 18.82 -22.58
C PRO A 31 -0.07 19.91 -22.07
N GLU A 32 0.55 20.66 -22.99
CA GLU A 32 1.63 21.61 -22.71
C GLU A 32 1.22 22.73 -21.73
N ASN A 33 -0.05 22.80 -21.33
CA ASN A 33 -0.58 23.75 -20.36
C ASN A 33 -1.52 23.10 -19.34
N VAL A 34 -1.03 22.12 -18.55
CA VAL A 34 -1.67 21.85 -17.25
C VAL A 34 -1.27 22.97 -16.29
N THR A 35 -1.99 24.08 -16.32
CA THR A 35 -1.96 25.07 -15.23
C THR A 35 -2.58 24.44 -14.00
N ILE A 36 -1.75 23.82 -13.17
CA ILE A 36 -2.13 23.45 -11.80
C ILE A 36 -2.10 24.77 -11.03
N PRO A 37 -3.26 25.29 -10.55
CA PRO A 37 -3.23 26.49 -9.72
C PRO A 37 -2.34 26.20 -8.51
N PRO A 38 -1.55 27.18 -8.01
CA PRO A 38 -0.88 27.05 -6.73
C PRO A 38 -1.96 26.89 -5.67
N VAL A 39 -2.31 25.65 -5.35
CA VAL A 39 -3.16 25.35 -4.21
C VAL A 39 -2.24 25.47 -3.00
N PRO A 40 -2.54 26.34 -2.03
CA PRO A 40 -1.82 26.34 -0.76
C PRO A 40 -1.87 24.92 -0.23
N LEU A 41 -0.70 24.30 -0.09
CA LEU A 41 -0.58 23.07 0.67
C LEU A 41 -0.75 23.49 2.13
N ASP A 42 -1.99 23.49 2.60
CA ASP A 42 -2.30 23.72 4.00
C ASP A 42 -1.72 22.55 4.80
N VAL A 43 -0.47 22.71 5.24
CA VAL A 43 0.16 21.78 6.16
C VAL A 43 -0.50 22.00 7.51
N ASP A 44 -1.43 21.12 7.88
CA ASP A 44 -2.04 21.10 9.22
C ASP A 44 -1.01 20.66 10.27
N THR A 45 -0.09 21.57 10.60
CA THR A 45 0.95 21.36 11.62
C THR A 45 0.35 21.24 13.02
N ALA A 46 -0.84 21.81 13.27
CA ALA A 46 -1.52 21.72 14.55
C ALA A 46 -1.93 20.28 14.91
N SER A 47 -2.18 19.45 13.90
CA SER A 47 -2.46 18.02 14.09
C SER A 47 -1.22 17.16 14.35
N LEU A 48 -0.01 17.65 14.04
CA LEU A 48 1.24 16.91 14.19
C LEU A 48 1.76 17.02 15.62
N LYS A 49 1.57 15.95 16.38
CA LYS A 49 2.02 15.86 17.78
C LYS A 49 2.39 14.43 18.15
N ALA A 50 3.16 14.27 19.23
CA ALA A 50 3.32 12.97 19.85
C ALA A 50 1.97 12.57 20.48
N GLN A 51 1.56 11.33 20.25
CA GLN A 51 0.29 10.77 20.73
C GLN A 51 0.54 9.40 21.37
N SER A 52 -0.49 8.81 21.97
CA SER A 52 -0.34 7.55 22.70
C SER A 52 0.20 6.42 21.82
N VAL A 53 1.03 5.61 22.45
CA VAL A 53 1.64 4.40 21.88
C VAL A 53 1.30 3.24 22.80
N SER A 54 1.00 2.09 22.24
CA SER A 54 0.70 0.88 23.01
C SER A 54 1.43 -0.34 22.46
N PRO A 55 1.95 -1.24 23.29
CA PRO A 55 2.59 -2.46 22.82
C PRO A 55 1.59 -3.36 22.08
N ILE A 56 2.09 -4.08 21.08
CA ILE A 56 1.30 -5.04 20.30
C ILE A 56 1.59 -6.47 20.79
N SER A 57 0.55 -7.28 20.93
CA SER A 57 0.70 -8.68 21.35
C SER A 57 1.36 -9.55 20.27
N THR A 58 2.07 -10.60 20.67
CA THR A 58 2.65 -11.59 19.73
C THR A 58 1.59 -12.23 18.83
N ALA A 59 0.37 -12.42 19.32
CA ALA A 59 -0.73 -12.97 18.54
C ALA A 59 -1.19 -12.01 17.43
N GLU A 60 -1.26 -10.71 17.73
CA GLU A 60 -1.57 -9.68 16.73
C GLU A 60 -0.45 -9.58 15.68
N ILE A 61 0.83 -9.59 16.10
CA ILE A 61 1.98 -9.62 15.16
C ILE A 61 1.90 -10.85 14.25
N SER A 62 1.64 -12.03 14.81
CA SER A 62 1.53 -13.28 14.04
C SER A 62 0.39 -13.26 13.03
N SER A 63 -0.67 -12.48 13.31
CA SER A 63 -1.79 -12.31 12.39
C SER A 63 -1.41 -11.56 11.10
N TYR A 64 -0.26 -10.87 11.08
CA TYR A 64 0.21 -10.13 9.92
C TYR A 64 1.06 -10.95 8.95
N ILE A 65 1.59 -12.09 9.40
CA ILE A 65 2.49 -12.95 8.63
C ILE A 65 1.96 -13.27 7.23
N PRO A 66 0.67 -13.67 7.02
CA PRO A 66 0.19 -13.99 5.68
C PRO A 66 0.33 -12.82 4.70
N TYR A 67 0.03 -11.59 5.14
CA TYR A 67 0.07 -10.39 4.29
C TYR A 67 1.48 -10.06 3.81
N GLU A 68 2.49 -10.38 4.61
CA GLU A 68 3.89 -10.23 4.22
C GLU A 68 4.30 -11.24 3.16
N TYR A 69 3.86 -12.50 3.29
CA TYR A 69 4.08 -13.51 2.24
C TYR A 69 3.38 -13.14 0.93
N PHE A 70 2.16 -12.60 0.99
CA PHE A 70 1.49 -12.06 -0.19
C PHE A 70 2.28 -10.92 -0.83
N SER A 71 2.78 -9.98 -0.02
CA SER A 71 3.61 -8.88 -0.53
C SER A 71 4.94 -9.38 -1.10
N ALA A 72 5.54 -10.41 -0.51
CA ALA A 72 6.80 -10.99 -0.97
C ALA A 72 6.65 -11.76 -2.29
N ALA A 73 5.54 -12.48 -2.46
CA ALA A 73 5.20 -13.12 -3.73
C ALA A 73 5.12 -12.09 -4.88
N ALA A 74 4.82 -10.82 -4.56
CA ALA A 74 4.79 -9.69 -5.49
C ALA A 74 6.16 -9.27 -6.01
N TYR A 75 7.25 -9.90 -5.57
CA TYR A 75 8.59 -9.64 -6.09
C TYR A 75 9.10 -10.79 -6.96
N CYS A 76 8.37 -11.90 -7.00
CA CYS A 76 8.76 -13.06 -7.79
C CYS A 76 8.46 -12.89 -9.29
N PRO A 77 9.00 -13.75 -10.17
CA PRO A 77 8.67 -13.70 -11.59
C PRO A 77 7.15 -13.82 -11.88
N PRO A 78 6.61 -13.09 -12.88
CA PRO A 78 5.17 -13.12 -13.20
C PRO A 78 4.60 -14.51 -13.47
N ASP A 79 5.37 -15.38 -14.12
CA ASP A 79 4.95 -16.76 -14.40
C ASP A 79 4.80 -17.59 -13.13
N MET A 80 5.64 -17.34 -12.11
CA MET A 80 5.55 -18.02 -10.83
C MET A 80 4.39 -17.53 -9.99
N GLN A 81 4.08 -16.23 -10.06
CA GLN A 81 2.90 -15.68 -9.40
C GLN A 81 1.62 -16.23 -10.01
N ALA A 82 1.53 -16.25 -11.35
CA ALA A 82 0.37 -16.77 -12.06
C ALA A 82 0.07 -18.24 -11.72
N LYS A 83 1.13 -19.02 -11.50
CA LYS A 83 1.07 -20.44 -11.08
C LYS A 83 1.06 -20.64 -9.56
N TRP A 84 1.21 -19.56 -8.80
CA TRP A 84 1.37 -19.55 -7.35
C TRP A 84 2.45 -20.53 -6.83
N ASN A 85 3.58 -20.69 -7.52
CA ASN A 85 4.55 -21.76 -7.24
C ASN A 85 5.93 -21.29 -6.77
N CYS A 86 6.10 -20.00 -6.49
CA CYS A 86 7.33 -19.47 -5.91
C CYS A 86 7.55 -19.92 -4.46
N LYS A 87 8.78 -19.79 -3.93
CA LYS A 87 9.13 -20.11 -2.53
C LYS A 87 8.17 -19.45 -1.52
N PHE A 88 7.85 -18.16 -1.71
CA PHE A 88 6.94 -17.41 -0.83
C PHE A 88 5.48 -17.78 -1.04
N CYS A 89 5.10 -18.12 -2.28
CA CYS A 89 3.77 -18.56 -2.67
C CYS A 89 3.42 -19.89 -1.97
N GLN A 90 4.42 -20.77 -1.80
CA GLN A 90 4.25 -22.10 -1.20
C GLN A 90 4.46 -22.14 0.33
N ALA A 91 4.56 -20.98 0.98
CA ALA A 91 4.66 -20.92 2.43
C ALA A 91 3.33 -21.29 3.11
N GLN A 92 3.40 -21.94 4.28
CA GLN A 92 2.22 -22.45 5.01
C GLN A 92 1.07 -21.44 5.26
N PRO A 93 1.28 -20.12 5.45
CA PRO A 93 0.15 -19.19 5.60
C PRO A 93 -0.59 -18.87 4.29
N VAL A 94 0.00 -19.14 3.12
CA VAL A 94 -0.53 -18.67 1.82
C VAL A 94 -0.52 -19.71 0.69
N LYS A 95 0.00 -20.91 0.91
CA LYS A 95 0.13 -21.97 -0.11
C LYS A 95 -1.18 -22.39 -0.80
N ASP A 96 -2.30 -22.28 -0.08
CA ASP A 96 -3.62 -22.68 -0.58
C ASP A 96 -4.34 -21.52 -1.32
N PHE A 97 -3.65 -20.39 -1.54
CA PHE A 97 -4.20 -19.27 -2.29
C PHE A 97 -4.40 -19.62 -3.76
N VAL A 98 -5.54 -19.21 -4.30
CA VAL A 98 -5.91 -19.42 -5.70
C VAL A 98 -5.82 -18.10 -6.43
N VAL A 99 -5.01 -18.08 -7.49
CA VAL A 99 -4.83 -16.90 -8.34
C VAL A 99 -5.95 -16.85 -9.38
N TYR A 100 -6.70 -15.74 -9.38
CA TYR A 100 -7.74 -15.46 -10.39
C TYR A 100 -7.27 -14.51 -11.47
N ALA A 101 -6.33 -13.63 -11.13
CA ALA A 101 -5.63 -12.73 -12.03
C ALA A 101 -4.26 -12.39 -11.42
N SER A 102 -3.26 -12.20 -12.26
CA SER A 102 -1.93 -11.72 -11.88
C SER A 102 -1.37 -10.87 -13.00
N GLY A 103 -0.68 -9.78 -12.68
CA GLY A 103 -0.07 -8.90 -13.65
C GLY A 103 0.02 -7.47 -13.14
N GLY A 104 0.71 -6.64 -13.93
CA GLY A 104 0.74 -5.20 -13.78
C GLY A 104 0.54 -4.56 -15.14
N ASP A 105 0.51 -3.24 -15.19
CA ASP A 105 0.43 -2.50 -16.45
C ASP A 105 1.78 -2.40 -17.19
N GLY A 106 2.88 -2.83 -16.54
CA GLY A 106 4.24 -2.79 -17.07
C GLY A 106 4.86 -1.39 -17.14
N ASN A 107 4.18 -0.36 -16.62
CA ASN A 107 4.62 1.03 -16.71
C ASN A 107 5.39 1.48 -15.47
N LEU A 108 6.15 2.57 -15.63
CA LEU A 108 6.80 3.24 -14.51
C LEU A 108 5.77 4.07 -13.74
N VAL A 109 5.84 4.00 -12.42
CA VAL A 109 5.14 4.96 -11.56
C VAL A 109 6.00 6.20 -11.40
N GLN A 110 5.44 7.36 -11.73
CA GLN A 110 6.15 8.62 -11.60
C GLN A 110 6.39 8.94 -10.12
N TYR A 111 7.65 9.18 -9.75
CA TYR A 111 8.07 9.47 -8.37
C TYR A 111 8.02 10.96 -7.99
N SER A 112 7.58 11.83 -8.90
CA SER A 112 7.42 13.25 -8.61
C SER A 112 6.33 13.44 -7.56
N PHE A 113 6.67 14.09 -6.45
CA PHE A 113 5.76 14.42 -5.33
C PHE A 113 4.75 15.52 -5.71
N LEU A 114 4.03 15.30 -6.81
CA LEU A 114 3.04 16.22 -7.34
C LEU A 114 1.65 15.85 -6.80
N PRO A 115 1.06 16.66 -5.91
CA PRO A 115 -0.30 16.46 -5.45
C PRO A 115 -1.29 16.89 -6.53
N VAL A 116 -2.23 16.01 -6.91
CA VAL A 116 -3.29 16.29 -7.89
C VAL A 116 -4.66 16.02 -7.30
N PRO A 117 -5.75 16.66 -7.81
CA PRO A 117 -7.11 16.33 -7.42
C PRO A 117 -7.39 14.83 -7.53
N VAL A 118 -8.10 14.31 -6.53
CA VAL A 118 -8.56 12.92 -6.57
C VAL A 118 -9.53 12.74 -7.73
N ASN A 119 -9.38 11.65 -8.49
CA ASN A 119 -10.31 11.28 -9.54
C ASN A 119 -11.67 10.89 -8.95
N SER A 120 -12.58 11.85 -8.93
CA SER A 120 -13.91 11.71 -8.33
C SER A 120 -14.80 10.69 -9.04
N LYS A 121 -14.46 10.26 -10.27
CA LYS A 121 -15.18 9.17 -10.95
C LYS A 121 -14.87 7.82 -10.34
N LEU A 122 -13.62 7.59 -9.95
CA LEU A 122 -13.22 6.36 -9.27
C LEU A 122 -13.52 6.42 -7.78
N PHE A 123 -13.38 7.59 -7.16
CA PHE A 123 -13.60 7.82 -5.74
C PHE A 123 -14.78 8.78 -5.50
N PRO A 124 -16.03 8.30 -5.69
CA PRO A 124 -17.20 9.15 -5.49
C PRO A 124 -17.33 9.59 -4.03
N GLY A 125 -17.73 10.84 -3.83
CA GLY A 125 -17.93 11.43 -2.49
C GLY A 125 -16.66 11.93 -1.81
N THR A 126 -15.50 11.88 -2.48
CA THR A 126 -14.27 12.49 -1.96
C THR A 126 -14.38 14.02 -1.89
N PRO A 127 -13.89 14.68 -0.82
CA PRO A 127 -13.88 16.14 -0.72
C PRO A 127 -13.14 16.82 -1.88
N SER A 128 -13.61 17.98 -2.33
CA SER A 128 -12.97 18.76 -3.41
C SER A 128 -11.56 19.25 -3.08
N SER A 129 -11.21 19.34 -1.79
CA SER A 129 -9.87 19.66 -1.30
C SER A 129 -8.93 18.44 -1.23
N ALA A 130 -9.44 17.22 -1.43
CA ALA A 130 -8.60 16.03 -1.39
C ALA A 130 -7.61 16.00 -2.56
N ARG A 131 -6.36 15.71 -2.25
CA ARG A 131 -5.28 15.56 -3.21
C ARG A 131 -4.54 14.26 -2.95
N VAL A 132 -4.06 13.63 -4.00
CA VAL A 132 -3.25 12.41 -3.96
C VAL A 132 -2.01 12.56 -4.83
N HIS A 133 -1.02 11.73 -4.58
CA HIS A 133 0.20 11.67 -5.37
C HIS A 133 -0.12 11.27 -6.82
N PHE A 134 0.30 12.09 -7.79
CA PHE A 134 0.01 11.90 -9.21
C PHE A 134 0.34 10.49 -9.69
N GLY A 135 1.57 10.02 -9.46
CA GLY A 135 2.00 8.70 -9.95
C GLY A 135 1.23 7.55 -9.31
N PHE A 136 0.78 7.69 -8.05
CA PHE A 136 0.02 6.63 -7.40
C PHE A 136 -1.41 6.57 -7.95
N GLN A 137 -2.04 7.72 -8.15
CA GLN A 137 -3.35 7.80 -8.77
C GLN A 137 -3.32 7.27 -10.22
N GLU A 138 -2.36 7.69 -11.03
CA GLU A 138 -2.23 7.24 -12.41
C GLU A 138 -2.01 5.72 -12.50
N ALA A 139 -1.13 5.17 -11.67
CA ALA A 139 -0.88 3.73 -11.63
C ALA A 139 -2.13 2.93 -11.20
N HIS A 140 -2.86 3.40 -10.18
CA HIS A 140 -4.13 2.81 -9.79
C HIS A 140 -5.18 2.90 -10.91
N GLU A 141 -5.31 4.05 -11.57
CA GLU A 141 -6.28 4.28 -12.65
C GLU A 141 -6.12 3.28 -13.81
N ARG A 142 -4.90 2.87 -14.13
CA ARG A 142 -4.62 1.91 -15.22
C ARG A 142 -5.15 0.50 -14.94
N THR A 143 -5.23 0.09 -13.67
CA THR A 143 -5.63 -1.27 -13.28
C THR A 143 -7.02 -1.32 -12.64
N ALA A 144 -7.54 -0.21 -12.12
CA ALA A 144 -8.78 -0.13 -11.34
C ALA A 144 -9.99 -0.84 -11.97
N ALA A 145 -10.23 -0.66 -13.27
CA ALA A 145 -11.38 -1.28 -13.93
C ALA A 145 -11.29 -2.81 -13.95
N VAL A 146 -10.11 -3.35 -14.28
CA VAL A 146 -9.83 -4.79 -14.34
C VAL A 146 -9.84 -5.39 -12.93
N VAL A 147 -9.32 -4.66 -11.94
CA VAL A 147 -9.37 -5.03 -10.52
C VAL A 147 -10.82 -5.21 -10.07
N LEU A 148 -11.66 -4.19 -10.28
CA LEU A 148 -13.06 -4.22 -9.86
C LEU A 148 -13.85 -5.33 -10.56
N SER A 149 -13.68 -5.51 -11.88
CA SER A 149 -14.40 -6.55 -12.61
C SER A 149 -14.00 -7.94 -12.15
N THR A 150 -12.70 -8.16 -11.88
CA THR A 150 -12.19 -9.44 -11.37
C THR A 150 -12.73 -9.73 -9.98
N VAL A 151 -12.68 -8.75 -9.07
CA VAL A 151 -13.20 -8.91 -7.71
C VAL A 151 -14.70 -9.22 -7.72
N LYS A 152 -15.49 -8.49 -8.53
CA LYS A 152 -16.93 -8.76 -8.69
C LYS A 152 -17.20 -10.18 -9.20
N LYS A 153 -16.45 -10.63 -10.21
CA LYS A 153 -16.56 -12.00 -10.74
C LYS A 153 -16.32 -13.04 -9.64
N VAL A 154 -15.24 -12.90 -8.88
CA VAL A 154 -14.91 -13.91 -7.87
C VAL A 154 -15.86 -13.86 -6.67
N ILE A 155 -16.37 -12.69 -6.28
CA ILE A 155 -17.45 -12.58 -5.29
C ILE A 155 -18.68 -13.36 -5.76
N ALA A 156 -19.08 -13.21 -7.03
CA ALA A 156 -20.23 -13.93 -7.58
C ALA A 156 -20.00 -15.46 -7.64
N GLU A 157 -18.80 -15.90 -8.03
CA GLU A 157 -18.47 -17.33 -8.16
C GLU A 157 -18.25 -18.04 -6.82
N ARG A 158 -17.74 -17.34 -5.81
CA ARG A 158 -17.28 -17.94 -4.53
C ARG A 158 -18.09 -17.52 -3.32
N GLY A 159 -19.01 -16.58 -3.46
CA GLY A 159 -19.76 -16.01 -2.33
C GLY A 159 -18.85 -15.30 -1.33
N ALA A 160 -17.75 -14.71 -1.79
CA ALA A 160 -16.78 -14.05 -0.93
C ALA A 160 -17.39 -12.81 -0.25
N THR A 161 -17.23 -12.72 1.07
CA THR A 161 -17.72 -11.58 1.87
C THR A 161 -16.60 -10.66 2.35
N LYS A 162 -15.35 -11.02 2.07
CA LYS A 162 -14.15 -10.26 2.45
C LYS A 162 -13.25 -10.09 1.24
N VAL A 163 -12.71 -8.90 1.07
CA VAL A 163 -11.68 -8.59 0.08
C VAL A 163 -10.50 -7.97 0.82
N VAL A 164 -9.30 -8.49 0.55
CA VAL A 164 -8.08 -8.05 1.22
C VAL A 164 -7.19 -7.35 0.23
N THR A 165 -6.83 -6.09 0.47
CA THR A 165 -5.79 -5.40 -0.29
C THR A 165 -4.50 -5.38 0.49
N VAL A 166 -3.40 -5.72 -0.18
CA VAL A 166 -2.09 -5.85 0.46
C VAL A 166 -0.98 -5.42 -0.49
N GLY A 167 0.05 -4.79 0.05
CA GLY A 167 1.21 -4.40 -0.74
C GLY A 167 2.34 -3.81 0.08
N HIS A 168 3.54 -3.88 -0.48
CA HIS A 168 4.76 -3.33 0.09
C HIS A 168 5.25 -2.11 -0.70
N SER A 169 5.87 -1.13 -0.04
CA SER A 169 6.45 0.06 -0.70
C SER A 169 5.40 0.83 -1.51
N LEU A 170 5.70 1.17 -2.76
CA LEU A 170 4.71 1.66 -3.72
C LEU A 170 3.45 0.78 -3.80
N GLY A 171 3.60 -0.54 -3.79
CA GLY A 171 2.47 -1.48 -3.77
C GLY A 171 1.57 -1.26 -2.54
N GLY A 172 2.11 -0.77 -1.43
CA GLY A 172 1.32 -0.34 -0.28
C GLY A 172 0.43 0.87 -0.60
N ALA A 173 0.94 1.87 -1.33
CA ALA A 173 0.14 3.01 -1.76
C ALA A 173 -1.01 2.59 -2.68
N LEU A 174 -0.74 1.64 -3.59
CA LEU A 174 -1.73 1.12 -4.51
C LEU A 174 -2.76 0.23 -3.79
N ALA A 175 -2.33 -0.59 -2.83
CA ALA A 175 -3.23 -1.36 -1.97
C ALA A 175 -4.16 -0.47 -1.13
N LEU A 176 -3.70 0.72 -0.72
CA LEU A 176 -4.55 1.71 -0.06
C LEU A 176 -5.61 2.27 -1.03
N LEU A 177 -5.19 2.69 -2.22
CA LEU A 177 -6.10 3.22 -3.25
C LEU A 177 -7.12 2.15 -3.69
N ASP A 178 -6.68 0.91 -3.92
CA ASP A 178 -7.55 -0.23 -4.24
C ASP A 178 -8.53 -0.50 -3.11
N GLY A 179 -8.07 -0.47 -1.85
CA GLY A 179 -8.93 -0.69 -0.69
C GLY A 179 -10.06 0.33 -0.62
N LEU A 180 -9.74 1.62 -0.77
CA LEU A 180 -10.73 2.69 -0.83
C LEU A 180 -11.65 2.54 -2.06
N TYR A 181 -11.08 2.29 -3.22
CA TYR A 181 -11.82 2.16 -4.48
C TYR A 181 -12.83 1.01 -4.42
N LEU A 182 -12.40 -0.17 -3.96
CA LEU A 182 -13.27 -1.34 -3.78
C LEU A 182 -14.34 -1.07 -2.72
N LYS A 183 -14.00 -0.38 -1.63
CA LYS A 183 -14.99 0.00 -0.61
C LYS A 183 -16.12 0.89 -1.15
N LEU A 184 -15.80 1.76 -2.11
CA LEU A 184 -16.77 2.68 -2.73
C LEU A 184 -17.57 2.03 -3.86
N ASN A 185 -17.05 0.97 -4.50
CA ASN A 185 -17.61 0.39 -5.72
C ASN A 185 -18.16 -1.05 -5.58
N LEU A 186 -18.02 -1.65 -4.40
CA LEU A 186 -18.60 -2.95 -4.04
C LEU A 186 -19.81 -2.79 -3.11
N PRO A 187 -20.70 -3.81 -3.05
CA PRO A 187 -21.79 -3.84 -2.08
C PRO A 187 -21.32 -3.65 -0.63
N SER A 188 -22.10 -2.96 0.19
CA SER A 188 -21.72 -2.56 1.55
C SER A 188 -21.50 -3.74 2.51
N ASN A 189 -22.06 -4.92 2.21
CA ASN A 189 -21.87 -6.16 2.96
C ASN A 189 -20.52 -6.83 2.70
N ILE A 190 -19.73 -6.34 1.74
CA ILE A 190 -18.36 -6.81 1.52
C ILE A 190 -17.43 -6.07 2.48
N GLU A 191 -16.77 -6.82 3.36
CA GLU A 191 -15.74 -6.29 4.24
C GLU A 191 -14.45 -6.05 3.45
N ILE A 192 -13.90 -4.83 3.54
CA ILE A 192 -12.61 -4.50 2.96
C ILE A 192 -11.56 -4.48 4.07
N ILE A 193 -10.48 -5.23 3.88
CA ILE A 193 -9.36 -5.34 4.81
C ILE A 193 -8.11 -4.87 4.07
N THR A 194 -7.47 -3.80 4.54
CA THR A 194 -6.28 -3.26 3.89
C THR A 194 -5.06 -3.42 4.80
N ARG A 195 -3.98 -4.00 4.27
CA ARG A 195 -2.74 -4.30 5.00
C ARG A 195 -1.54 -3.85 4.18
N THR A 196 -0.91 -2.76 4.56
CA THR A 196 0.21 -2.20 3.79
C THR A 196 1.50 -2.29 4.57
N ILE A 197 2.61 -2.52 3.89
CA ILE A 197 3.94 -2.67 4.50
C ILE A 197 4.87 -1.60 3.91
N GLY A 198 5.52 -0.78 4.73
CA GLY A 198 6.38 0.30 4.22
C GLY A 198 5.64 1.30 3.32
N GLN A 199 4.35 1.54 3.58
CA GLN A 199 3.49 2.39 2.74
C GLN A 199 3.96 3.85 2.78
N PRO A 200 4.20 4.52 1.63
CA PRO A 200 4.39 5.96 1.60
C PRO A 200 3.08 6.71 1.90
N ARG A 201 3.17 8.02 2.17
CA ARG A 201 1.99 8.88 2.24
C ARG A 201 1.34 8.96 0.85
N VAL A 202 0.03 8.85 0.78
CA VAL A 202 -0.68 8.74 -0.51
C VAL A 202 -1.37 10.05 -0.91
N GLY A 203 -1.85 10.82 0.06
CA GLY A 203 -2.54 12.07 -0.22
C GLY A 203 -2.43 13.06 0.93
N ASN A 204 -3.18 14.15 0.83
CA ASN A 204 -3.22 15.18 1.86
C ASN A 204 -4.14 14.82 3.03
N ASP A 205 -4.23 15.71 4.02
CA ASP A 205 -5.07 15.53 5.20
C ASP A 205 -6.56 15.25 4.86
N ALA A 206 -7.12 15.97 3.88
CA ALA A 206 -8.50 15.75 3.43
C ALA A 206 -8.70 14.32 2.85
N PHE A 207 -7.73 13.81 2.09
CA PHE A 207 -7.74 12.44 1.60
C PHE A 207 -7.57 11.42 2.74
N ALA A 208 -6.62 11.64 3.65
CA ALA A 208 -6.37 10.76 4.79
C ALA A 208 -7.62 10.62 5.68
N LYS A 209 -8.29 11.73 6.00
CA LYS A 209 -9.56 11.74 6.74
C LYS A 209 -10.67 11.02 5.99
N PHE A 210 -10.74 11.17 4.66
CA PHE A 210 -11.72 10.46 3.85
C PHE A 210 -11.48 8.94 3.85
N VAL A 211 -10.22 8.49 3.78
CA VAL A 211 -9.85 7.08 3.96
C VAL A 211 -10.29 6.57 5.33
N ASP A 212 -9.95 7.28 6.41
CA ASP A 212 -10.27 6.89 7.79
C ASP A 212 -11.79 6.74 8.01
N GLN A 213 -12.61 7.54 7.31
CA GLN A 213 -14.07 7.45 7.34
C GLN A 213 -14.64 6.26 6.58
N LYS A 214 -13.97 5.79 5.53
CA LYS A 214 -14.52 4.78 4.60
C LYS A 214 -13.98 3.38 4.87
N VAL A 215 -12.69 3.25 5.17
CA VAL A 215 -11.98 1.97 5.31
C VAL A 215 -11.55 1.78 6.77
N SER A 216 -12.43 1.21 7.59
CA SER A 216 -12.19 1.03 9.02
C SER A 216 -11.18 -0.07 9.37
N ASN A 217 -11.02 -1.08 8.50
CA ASN A 217 -10.09 -2.21 8.73
C ASN A 217 -8.80 -2.05 7.93
N LEU A 218 -8.08 -0.95 8.19
CA LEU A 218 -6.83 -0.58 7.53
C LEU A 218 -5.68 -0.59 8.55
N ILE A 219 -4.62 -1.35 8.25
CA ILE A 219 -3.39 -1.36 9.05
C ILE A 219 -2.19 -1.03 8.16
N ARG A 220 -1.34 -0.11 8.63
CA ARG A 220 -0.05 0.22 8.03
C ARG A 220 1.08 -0.30 8.90
N ILE A 221 1.89 -1.21 8.39
CA ILE A 221 3.06 -1.77 9.08
C ILE A 221 4.30 -1.00 8.62
N THR A 222 5.07 -0.45 9.55
CA THR A 222 6.28 0.34 9.28
C THR A 222 7.46 -0.19 10.10
N ASN A 223 8.69 -0.09 9.59
CA ASN A 223 9.86 -0.71 10.21
C ASN A 223 10.97 0.31 10.44
N LYS A 224 11.39 0.45 11.69
CA LYS A 224 12.59 1.17 12.12
C LYS A 224 12.81 2.47 11.35
N GLY A 225 14.01 2.70 10.80
CA GLY A 225 14.39 3.91 10.09
C GLY A 225 13.95 3.94 8.62
N ASP A 226 12.97 3.13 8.20
CA ASP A 226 12.47 3.10 6.82
C ASP A 226 11.98 4.48 6.38
N LEU A 227 12.64 5.05 5.35
CA LEU A 227 12.31 6.37 4.79
C LEU A 227 10.99 6.37 4.02
N VAL A 228 10.55 5.25 3.45
CA VAL A 228 9.43 5.23 2.50
C VAL A 228 8.13 5.73 3.15
N PRO A 229 7.75 5.32 4.38
CA PRO A 229 6.66 5.93 5.13
C PRO A 229 6.83 7.44 5.41
N GLY A 230 8.06 7.94 5.37
CA GLY A 230 8.36 9.37 5.50
C GLY A 230 8.15 10.18 4.22
N LEU A 231 7.82 9.54 3.09
CA LEU A 231 7.67 10.17 1.78
C LEU A 231 6.26 9.97 1.19
N PRO A 232 5.74 10.92 0.39
CA PRO A 232 6.21 12.29 0.26
C PRO A 232 6.20 13.02 1.61
N PRO A 233 7.03 14.07 1.79
CA PRO A 233 7.20 14.74 3.08
C PRO A 233 5.95 15.55 3.49
N LEU A 234 5.77 15.68 4.81
CA LEU A 234 4.71 16.50 5.43
C LEU A 234 4.71 17.95 4.94
N ILE A 235 5.89 18.51 4.62
CA ILE A 235 6.03 19.90 4.16
C ILE A 235 5.32 20.13 2.82
N LEU A 236 5.10 19.06 2.05
CA LEU A 236 4.35 19.08 0.80
C LEU A 236 2.85 18.78 1.03
N GLY A 237 2.38 18.89 2.26
CA GLY A 237 0.96 18.71 2.63
C GLY A 237 0.46 17.27 2.57
N PHE A 238 1.34 16.29 2.36
CA PHE A 238 0.99 14.86 2.40
C PHE A 238 0.84 14.40 3.84
N LYS A 239 -0.12 13.51 4.09
CA LYS A 239 -0.43 12.97 5.41
C LYS A 239 -0.82 11.50 5.33
N HIS A 240 -0.52 10.75 6.38
CA HIS A 240 -0.98 9.37 6.52
C HIS A 240 -2.40 9.30 7.07
N ASN A 241 -3.13 8.28 6.65
CA ASN A 241 -4.29 7.76 7.38
C ASN A 241 -3.87 7.08 8.70
N VAL A 242 -4.83 6.81 9.60
CA VAL A 242 -4.56 6.13 10.88
C VAL A 242 -4.23 4.64 10.69
N GLY A 243 -3.89 3.95 11.79
CA GLY A 243 -3.74 2.49 11.81
C GLY A 243 -2.30 1.99 11.76
N GLU A 244 -1.34 2.80 12.21
CA GLU A 244 0.08 2.43 12.19
C GLU A 244 0.43 1.38 13.26
N LYS A 245 1.18 0.37 12.83
CA LYS A 245 1.88 -0.63 13.64
C LYS A 245 3.37 -0.50 13.30
N HIS A 246 4.15 0.06 14.22
CA HIS A 246 5.55 0.39 14.00
C HIS A 246 6.48 -0.57 14.75
N ILE A 247 7.48 -1.09 14.06
CA ILE A 247 8.61 -1.78 14.68
C ILE A 247 9.65 -0.71 15.02
N ASN A 248 9.84 -0.38 16.30
CA ASN A 248 10.78 0.66 16.68
C ASN A 248 12.25 0.19 16.53
N LYS A 249 13.21 1.09 16.75
CA LYS A 249 14.65 0.81 16.65
C LYS A 249 15.14 -0.37 17.52
N LYS A 250 14.42 -0.70 18.59
CA LYS A 250 14.70 -1.85 19.47
C LYS A 250 14.10 -3.17 18.98
N GLY A 251 13.29 -3.14 17.92
CA GLY A 251 12.54 -4.31 17.43
C GLY A 251 11.19 -4.52 18.12
N GLU A 252 10.73 -3.58 18.95
CA GLU A 252 9.45 -3.68 19.66
C GLU A 252 8.31 -3.17 18.76
N TRP A 253 7.20 -3.90 18.74
CA TRP A 253 6.02 -3.55 17.97
C TRP A 253 5.08 -2.64 18.75
N ASN A 254 4.75 -1.50 18.15
CA ASN A 254 4.01 -0.40 18.75
C ASN A 254 2.79 -0.03 17.90
N ALA A 255 1.60 0.01 18.52
CA ALA A 255 0.41 0.58 17.92
C ALA A 255 0.43 2.10 18.14
N CYS A 256 0.48 2.84 17.03
CA CYS A 256 0.61 4.28 17.02
C CYS A 256 -0.75 4.94 16.81
N SER A 257 -1.22 5.70 17.79
CA SER A 257 -2.48 6.42 17.66
C SER A 257 -2.38 7.62 16.73
N GLY A 258 -3.50 7.94 16.07
CA GLY A 258 -3.63 9.09 15.19
C GLY A 258 -2.84 8.97 13.87
N GLN A 259 -2.73 10.11 13.19
CA GLN A 259 -1.99 10.27 11.94
C GLN A 259 -0.62 10.88 12.24
N ASP A 260 0.44 10.42 11.55
CA ASP A 260 1.80 10.96 11.61
C ASP A 260 2.31 11.25 13.05
N ASN A 261 2.18 10.26 13.94
CA ASN A 261 2.53 10.39 15.36
C ASN A 261 4.03 10.72 15.55
N LEU A 262 4.32 11.82 16.26
CA LEU A 262 5.69 12.32 16.50
C LEU A 262 6.41 11.64 17.69
N ASP A 263 5.81 10.61 18.29
CA ASP A 263 6.48 9.75 19.26
C ASP A 263 7.61 8.96 18.58
N VAL A 264 8.75 8.82 19.25
CA VAL A 264 9.93 8.12 18.71
C VAL A 264 9.72 6.62 18.54
N SER A 265 8.65 6.08 19.11
CA SER A 265 8.21 4.69 18.96
C SER A 265 7.31 4.50 17.74
N CYS A 266 7.10 5.54 16.94
CA CYS A 266 6.33 5.56 15.70
C CYS A 266 7.19 6.06 14.53
N SER A 267 6.86 5.70 13.30
CA SER A 267 7.72 5.96 12.13
C SER A 267 8.04 7.45 11.95
N THR A 268 7.03 8.33 12.07
CA THR A 268 7.23 9.77 11.83
C THR A 268 8.15 10.38 12.89
N GLY A 269 7.89 10.13 14.18
CA GLY A 269 8.76 10.61 15.25
C GLY A 269 10.16 10.00 15.21
N GLN A 270 10.27 8.71 14.85
CA GLN A 270 11.57 8.05 14.74
C GLN A 270 12.41 8.61 13.59
N LEU A 271 11.85 8.79 12.40
CA LEU A 271 12.57 9.38 11.26
C LEU A 271 13.09 10.79 11.57
N LEU A 272 12.26 11.61 12.22
CA LEU A 272 12.62 12.98 12.58
C LEU A 272 13.72 13.07 13.65
N LYS A 273 13.74 12.14 14.61
CA LYS A 273 14.59 12.25 15.82
C LYS A 273 15.75 11.26 15.87
N GLN A 274 15.66 10.14 15.17
CA GLN A 274 16.62 9.03 15.20
C GLN A 274 17.24 8.71 13.85
N GLY A 275 16.79 9.38 12.78
CA GLY A 275 17.37 9.31 11.44
C GLY A 275 16.78 8.20 10.57
N ILE A 276 17.41 8.04 9.40
CA ILE A 276 16.95 7.21 8.29
C ILE A 276 17.91 6.04 8.10
N VAL A 277 17.35 4.86 7.83
CA VAL A 277 18.07 3.64 7.46
C VAL A 277 17.32 2.97 6.30
N LEU A 278 17.80 3.19 5.07
CA LEU A 278 17.10 2.73 3.86
C LEU A 278 16.91 1.20 3.80
N THR A 279 17.83 0.43 4.38
CA THR A 279 17.74 -1.04 4.41
C THR A 279 16.61 -1.54 5.30
N ASP A 280 16.14 -0.75 6.28
CA ASP A 280 15.00 -1.12 7.11
C ASP A 280 13.70 -1.21 6.30
N HIS A 281 13.65 -0.57 5.12
CA HIS A 281 12.53 -0.75 4.19
C HIS A 281 12.35 -2.20 3.76
N LEU A 282 13.44 -2.96 3.64
CA LEU A 282 13.42 -4.35 3.21
C LEU A 282 13.02 -5.32 4.34
N GLY A 283 12.83 -4.85 5.58
CA GLY A 283 12.45 -5.66 6.73
C GLY A 283 13.61 -5.97 7.70
N PRO A 284 13.54 -7.07 8.47
CA PRO A 284 12.43 -8.01 8.53
C PRO A 284 11.19 -7.37 9.16
N TYR A 285 10.00 -7.78 8.71
CA TYR A 285 8.72 -7.42 9.34
C TYR A 285 8.20 -8.60 10.19
N ALA A 286 6.91 -8.96 10.09
CA ALA A 286 6.29 -10.02 10.90
C ALA A 286 6.68 -11.44 10.46
N GLY A 287 6.90 -11.66 9.17
CA GLY A 287 7.28 -12.92 8.55
C GLY A 287 8.74 -13.31 8.80
N GLY A 288 9.54 -12.39 9.34
CA GLY A 288 10.91 -12.65 9.75
C GLY A 288 11.91 -12.78 8.59
N PHE A 289 11.51 -12.42 7.37
CA PHE A 289 12.38 -12.40 6.20
C PHE A 289 12.47 -10.99 5.62
N TYR A 290 13.51 -10.76 4.81
CA TYR A 290 13.64 -9.53 4.04
C TYR A 290 12.87 -9.66 2.72
N VAL A 291 12.38 -8.53 2.21
CA VAL A 291 11.77 -8.43 0.88
C VAL A 291 12.68 -9.12 -0.14
N PRO A 292 12.16 -10.12 -0.89
CA PRO A 292 13.02 -10.99 -1.68
C PRO A 292 13.52 -10.33 -2.96
N ASP A 293 14.74 -10.65 -3.33
CA ASP A 293 15.22 -10.48 -4.70
C ASP A 293 14.76 -11.66 -5.58
N LEU A 294 14.92 -11.54 -6.90
CA LEU A 294 14.51 -12.58 -7.86
C LEU A 294 15.06 -13.97 -7.52
N LYS A 295 16.31 -14.07 -7.05
CA LYS A 295 16.95 -15.34 -6.68
C LYS A 295 16.26 -16.02 -5.49
N ASP A 296 15.66 -15.25 -4.59
CA ASP A 296 15.06 -15.78 -3.35
C ASP A 296 13.71 -16.45 -3.61
N CYS A 297 13.13 -16.25 -4.80
CA CYS A 297 11.86 -16.85 -5.22
C CYS A 297 11.98 -18.32 -5.61
N TYR A 298 13.19 -18.81 -5.85
CA TYR A 298 13.47 -20.18 -6.22
C TYR A 298 13.73 -21.04 -4.97
N PHE A 299 13.35 -22.31 -5.04
CA PHE A 299 13.80 -23.29 -4.04
C PHE A 299 15.29 -23.57 -4.28
N VAL A 300 16.07 -23.55 -3.20
CA VAL A 300 17.50 -23.93 -3.22
C VAL A 300 17.62 -25.45 -3.18
#